data_AF-A0A7J9ZUQ3-F1
#
_entry.id   AF-A0A7J9ZUQ3-F1
#
_cell.length_a   1.000
_cell.length_b   1.000
_cell.length_c   1.000
_cell.angle_alpha   90.00
_cell.angle_beta   90.00
_cell.angle_gamma   90.00
#
_symmetry.space_group_name_H-M   'P 1'
#
loop_
_entity.id
_entity.type
_entity.pdbx_description
1 polymer ?
#
loop_
_entity_poly.entity_id
_entity_poly.type
_entity_poly.pdbx_seq_one_letter_code
_entity_poly.pdbx_strand_id
1 'polypeptide(L)'
;MSRPLQYGDPRQLGPYRLRGRLSEGPAGVVYLGEARDGRSVSLALLSDGAAGDAAARDRFRAAVLQGDGVPDRPQVLAADPESSAPWAAVPHEAGRPGAEAFLAPVVTAGQLSGVARGPGFAPYWAGASGPARRGWGGLPAVAGFGRPSGRSAAPLVIALIVLFLLLLLLLLLLLALLSGPSEDARPTPSPAPSSATPSQSQSPSPSSSPSPSQSGSPSPSQSPSPGQSPTPSPSGSPGPRPTGTGPEPTDGPIV
;
A
#
# COMPACT_ATOMS: atom_id res chain seq x y z
N MET A 1 -27.69 -7.50 24.29
CA MET A 1 -26.82 -6.80 25.28
C MET A 1 -25.40 -6.77 24.73
N SER A 2 -24.69 -5.64 24.82
CA SER A 2 -23.31 -5.53 24.33
C SER A 2 -22.30 -6.13 25.31
N ARG A 3 -21.29 -6.82 24.78
CA ARG A 3 -20.11 -7.33 25.51
C ARG A 3 -18.95 -6.32 25.41
N PRO A 4 -17.99 -6.32 26.36
CA PRO A 4 -16.80 -5.49 26.26
C PRO A 4 -15.96 -5.84 25.02
N LEU A 5 -15.18 -4.87 24.52
CA LEU A 5 -14.21 -5.10 23.45
C LEU A 5 -13.10 -6.06 23.94
N GLN A 6 -12.66 -6.93 23.05
CA GLN A 6 -11.61 -7.91 23.30
C GLN A 6 -10.24 -7.39 22.88
N TYR A 7 -9.19 -8.08 23.34
CA TYR A 7 -7.84 -7.81 22.90
C TYR A 7 -7.68 -8.10 21.40
N GLY A 8 -7.28 -7.09 20.63
CA GLY A 8 -7.18 -7.17 19.18
C GLY A 8 -8.35 -6.54 18.42
N ASP A 9 -9.40 -6.10 19.12
CA ASP A 9 -10.48 -5.35 18.49
C ASP A 9 -10.02 -3.95 18.07
N PRO A 10 -10.47 -3.47 16.90
CA PRO A 10 -10.26 -2.07 16.55
C PRO A 10 -10.92 -1.17 17.60
N ARG A 11 -10.24 -0.11 18.02
CA ARG A 11 -10.85 0.91 18.90
C ARG A 11 -11.74 1.88 18.13
N GLN A 12 -11.58 1.94 16.81
CA GLN A 12 -12.27 2.85 15.91
C GLN A 12 -12.42 2.21 14.53
N LEU A 13 -13.58 2.40 13.90
CA LEU A 13 -13.85 2.04 12.50
C LEU A 13 -14.40 3.27 11.79
N GLY A 14 -13.72 3.70 10.73
CA GLY A 14 -14.02 4.97 10.08
C GLY A 14 -14.06 6.13 11.10
N PRO A 15 -15.14 6.95 11.11
CA PRO A 15 -15.28 8.03 12.08
C PRO A 15 -15.83 7.60 13.46
N TYR A 16 -16.19 6.33 13.66
CA TYR A 16 -16.93 5.86 14.83
C TYR A 16 -16.05 5.16 15.86
N ARG A 17 -16.18 5.54 17.13
CA ARG A 17 -15.44 4.93 18.23
C ARG A 17 -16.20 3.70 18.74
N LEU A 18 -15.54 2.55 18.84
CA LEU A 18 -16.18 1.33 19.30
C LEU A 18 -16.31 1.32 20.83
N ARG A 19 -17.44 0.86 21.32
CA ARG A 19 -17.80 0.78 22.75
C ARG A 19 -17.93 -0.66 23.23
N GLY A 20 -18.37 -1.58 22.38
CA GLY A 20 -18.50 -2.99 22.71
C GLY A 20 -18.89 -3.85 21.50
N ARG A 21 -18.98 -5.16 21.70
CA ARG A 21 -19.47 -6.13 20.72
C ARG A 21 -20.95 -6.40 20.93
N LEU A 22 -21.76 -6.28 19.88
CA LEU A 22 -23.17 -6.66 19.89
C LEU A 22 -23.34 -8.13 19.54
N SER A 23 -22.63 -8.62 18.53
CA SER A 23 -22.64 -10.02 18.11
C SER A 23 -21.34 -10.40 17.41
N GLU A 24 -21.09 -11.69 17.32
CA GLU A 24 -19.93 -12.28 16.65
C GLU A 24 -20.38 -13.59 15.99
N GLY A 25 -19.89 -13.83 14.79
CA GLY A 25 -20.18 -15.05 14.04
C GLY A 25 -19.16 -15.26 12.93
N PRO A 26 -19.30 -16.35 12.16
CA PRO A 26 -18.34 -16.71 11.12
C PRO A 26 -18.11 -15.58 10.11
N ALA A 27 -19.17 -14.88 9.68
CA ALA A 27 -19.07 -13.80 8.71
C ALA A 27 -18.39 -12.55 9.27
N GLY A 28 -18.39 -12.35 10.59
CA GLY A 28 -17.84 -11.15 11.18
C GLY A 28 -18.38 -10.80 12.56
N VAL A 29 -18.03 -9.59 12.99
CA VAL A 29 -18.35 -9.05 14.30
C VAL A 29 -19.17 -7.79 14.12
N VAL A 30 -20.25 -7.67 14.90
CA VAL A 30 -21.03 -6.44 14.99
C VAL A 30 -20.66 -5.72 16.26
N TYR A 31 -20.30 -4.46 16.15
CA TYR A 31 -19.91 -3.60 17.26
C TYR A 31 -20.98 -2.56 17.54
N LEU A 32 -21.11 -2.20 18.81
CA LEU A 32 -21.73 -0.96 19.23
C LEU A 32 -20.66 0.11 19.20
N GLY A 33 -20.94 1.22 18.53
CA GLY A 33 -20.07 2.38 18.48
C GLY A 33 -20.82 3.68 18.69
N GLU A 34 -20.06 4.77 18.66
CA GLU A 34 -20.56 6.11 18.86
C GLU A 34 -19.96 7.04 17.80
N ALA A 35 -20.82 7.86 17.20
CA ALA A 35 -20.42 8.94 16.32
C ALA A 35 -19.87 10.13 17.14
N ARG A 36 -19.21 11.07 16.48
CA ARG A 36 -18.62 12.24 17.17
C ARG A 36 -19.65 13.15 17.85
N ASP A 37 -20.89 13.10 17.38
CA ASP A 37 -22.03 13.82 17.92
C ASP A 37 -22.77 13.05 19.04
N GLY A 38 -22.24 11.90 19.47
CA GLY A 38 -22.80 11.09 20.54
C GLY A 38 -23.86 10.08 20.09
N ARG A 39 -24.23 10.04 18.80
CA ARG A 39 -25.22 9.07 18.30
C ARG A 39 -24.68 7.65 18.35
N SER A 40 -25.50 6.74 18.88
CA SER A 40 -25.22 5.30 18.88
C SER A 40 -25.33 4.70 17.48
N VAL A 41 -24.34 3.91 17.10
CA VAL A 41 -24.27 3.25 15.78
C VAL A 41 -23.93 1.76 15.93
N SER A 42 -24.50 0.95 15.06
CA SER A 42 -24.13 -0.46 14.90
C SER A 42 -23.14 -0.55 13.74
N LEU A 43 -22.05 -1.30 13.91
CA LEU A 43 -21.04 -1.47 12.86
C LEU A 43 -20.78 -2.95 12.60
N ALA A 44 -20.99 -3.39 11.36
CA ALA A 44 -20.59 -4.71 10.91
C ALA A 44 -19.18 -4.65 10.35
N LEU A 45 -18.34 -5.56 10.79
CA LEU A 45 -16.98 -5.77 10.30
C LEU A 45 -16.85 -7.23 9.89
N LEU A 46 -16.38 -7.50 8.66
CA LEU A 46 -16.11 -8.87 8.24
C LEU A 46 -15.04 -9.53 9.13
N SER A 47 -15.15 -10.84 9.31
CA SER A 47 -14.10 -11.64 9.94
C SER A 47 -12.87 -11.69 9.03
N ASP A 48 -11.70 -12.01 9.59
CA ASP A 48 -10.46 -12.15 8.82
C ASP A 48 -10.61 -13.18 7.70
N GLY A 49 -11.26 -14.31 8.00
CA GLY A 49 -11.57 -15.33 7.00
C GLY A 49 -12.51 -14.84 5.89
N ALA A 50 -13.62 -14.19 6.25
CA ALA A 50 -14.57 -13.66 5.26
C ALA A 50 -14.00 -12.48 4.46
N ALA A 51 -13.15 -11.66 5.06
CA ALA A 51 -12.47 -10.55 4.40
C ALA A 51 -11.38 -11.02 3.42
N GLY A 52 -10.85 -12.24 3.59
CA GLY A 52 -9.91 -12.89 2.68
C GLY A 52 -10.57 -13.63 1.51
N ASP A 53 -11.87 -13.90 1.57
CA ASP A 53 -12.63 -14.63 0.53
C ASP A 53 -13.33 -13.64 -0.42
N ALA A 54 -12.96 -13.66 -1.70
CA ALA A 54 -13.51 -12.72 -2.70
C ALA A 54 -15.04 -12.81 -2.81
N ALA A 55 -15.61 -14.01 -2.76
CA ALA A 55 -17.06 -14.19 -2.87
C ALA A 55 -17.81 -13.66 -1.64
N ALA A 56 -17.26 -13.83 -0.44
CA ALA A 56 -17.80 -13.24 0.79
C ALA A 56 -17.73 -11.70 0.75
N ARG A 57 -16.61 -11.13 0.29
CA ARG A 57 -16.47 -9.68 0.08
C ARG A 57 -17.49 -9.14 -0.91
N ASP A 58 -17.68 -9.82 -2.05
CA ASP A 58 -18.63 -9.41 -3.09
C ASP A 58 -20.07 -9.42 -2.57
N ARG A 59 -20.46 -10.46 -1.80
CA ARG A 59 -21.77 -10.51 -1.16
C ARG A 59 -21.96 -9.39 -0.14
N PHE A 60 -20.95 -9.13 0.70
CA PHE A 60 -21.00 -8.03 1.65
C PHE A 60 -21.13 -6.68 0.93
N ARG A 61 -20.35 -6.47 -0.13
CA ARG A 61 -20.40 -5.28 -0.97
C ARG A 61 -21.76 -5.10 -1.62
N ALA A 62 -22.33 -6.15 -2.21
CA ALA A 62 -23.66 -6.12 -2.81
C ALA A 62 -24.74 -5.83 -1.75
N ALA A 63 -24.68 -6.47 -0.59
CA ALA A 63 -25.57 -6.20 0.53
C ALA A 63 -25.50 -4.73 1.00
N VAL A 64 -24.29 -4.18 1.13
CA VAL A 64 -24.06 -2.82 1.64
C VAL A 64 -24.37 -1.75 0.61
N LEU A 65 -24.07 -1.95 -0.67
CA LEU A 65 -24.26 -0.95 -1.72
C LEU A 65 -25.63 -1.08 -2.38
N GLN A 66 -26.04 -2.29 -2.73
CA GLN A 66 -27.23 -2.59 -3.53
C GLN A 66 -28.41 -3.03 -2.65
N GLY A 67 -28.14 -3.60 -1.47
CA GLY A 67 -29.18 -4.11 -0.56
C GLY A 67 -29.50 -5.59 -0.75
N ASP A 68 -28.71 -6.29 -1.56
CA ASP A 68 -28.96 -7.67 -1.95
C ASP A 68 -28.98 -8.60 -0.73
N GLY A 69 -30.08 -9.35 -0.58
CA GLY A 69 -30.25 -10.30 0.51
C GLY A 69 -30.46 -9.66 1.90
N VAL A 70 -30.63 -8.34 1.98
CA VAL A 70 -30.83 -7.61 3.24
C VAL A 70 -32.30 -7.20 3.38
N PRO A 71 -33.16 -8.03 4.02
CA PRO A 71 -34.52 -7.61 4.33
C PRO A 71 -34.52 -6.41 5.30
N ASP A 72 -35.47 -5.49 5.13
CA ASP A 72 -35.60 -4.27 5.92
C ASP A 72 -34.28 -3.49 6.06
N ARG A 73 -33.59 -3.30 4.92
CA ARG A 73 -32.24 -2.71 4.84
C ARG A 73 -32.14 -1.43 5.68
N PRO A 74 -31.32 -1.43 6.74
CA PRO A 74 -31.11 -0.24 7.56
C PRO A 74 -30.33 0.83 6.78
N GLN A 75 -30.56 2.10 7.13
CA GLN A 75 -29.89 3.22 6.49
C GLN A 75 -28.38 3.16 6.72
N VAL A 76 -27.61 3.01 5.64
CA VAL A 76 -26.15 3.05 5.69
C VAL A 76 -25.68 4.49 5.93
N LEU A 77 -25.05 4.73 7.09
CA LEU A 77 -24.47 6.03 7.45
C LEU A 77 -23.09 6.23 6.84
N ALA A 78 -22.28 5.16 6.86
CA ALA A 78 -20.99 5.09 6.18
C ALA A 78 -20.59 3.63 6.00
N ALA A 79 -19.80 3.35 4.98
CA ALA A 79 -19.24 2.03 4.74
C ALA A 79 -17.93 2.13 3.95
N ASP A 80 -17.13 1.08 4.04
CA ASP A 80 -15.92 0.89 3.23
C ASP A 80 -15.78 -0.60 2.88
N PRO A 81 -16.56 -1.09 1.89
CA PRO A 81 -16.55 -2.50 1.50
C PRO A 81 -15.28 -2.91 0.74
N GLU A 82 -14.53 -1.95 0.19
CA GLU A 82 -13.33 -2.21 -0.61
C GLU A 82 -12.07 -2.35 0.26
N SER A 83 -12.10 -1.88 1.50
CA SER A 83 -10.96 -1.96 2.40
C SER A 83 -10.50 -3.39 2.70
N SER A 84 -9.28 -3.54 3.22
CA SER A 84 -8.78 -4.83 3.69
C SER A 84 -9.59 -5.40 4.86
N ALA A 85 -10.36 -4.56 5.56
CA ALA A 85 -11.26 -4.96 6.63
C ALA A 85 -12.66 -4.37 6.38
N PRO A 86 -13.44 -4.96 5.44
CA PRO A 86 -14.71 -4.40 4.99
C PRO A 86 -15.69 -4.17 6.12
N TRP A 87 -16.29 -2.98 6.16
CA TRP A 87 -17.23 -2.60 7.22
C TRP A 87 -18.37 -1.70 6.73
N ALA A 88 -19.47 -1.69 7.49
CA ALA A 88 -20.62 -0.81 7.28
C ALA A 88 -21.21 -0.38 8.63
N ALA A 89 -21.68 0.88 8.70
CA ALA A 89 -22.26 1.48 9.90
C ALA A 89 -23.69 1.97 9.64
N VAL A 90 -24.58 1.73 10.60
CA VAL A 90 -25.99 2.15 10.60
C VAL A 90 -26.40 2.70 11.96
N PRO A 91 -27.53 3.41 12.08
CA PRO A 91 -28.06 3.81 13.38
C PRO A 91 -28.30 2.59 14.28
N HIS A 92 -27.99 2.71 15.56
CA HIS A 92 -28.33 1.69 16.54
C HIS A 92 -29.63 2.06 17.26
N GLU A 93 -30.69 1.29 17.00
CA GLU A 93 -31.98 1.42 17.66
C GLU A 93 -32.36 0.07 18.28
N ALA A 94 -32.75 0.08 19.55
CA ALA A 94 -33.14 -1.14 20.24
C ALA A 94 -34.37 -1.76 19.56
N GLY A 95 -34.28 -3.05 19.22
CA GLY A 95 -35.38 -3.81 18.61
C GLY A 95 -35.52 -3.65 17.09
N ARG A 96 -34.66 -2.86 16.43
CA ARG A 96 -34.58 -2.82 14.96
C ARG A 96 -33.34 -3.58 14.44
N PRO A 97 -33.39 -4.11 13.21
CA PRO A 97 -32.22 -4.67 12.54
C PRO A 97 -31.11 -3.62 12.43
N GLY A 98 -29.94 -3.95 12.98
CA GLY A 98 -28.74 -3.14 12.90
C GLY A 98 -27.81 -3.59 11.77
N ALA A 99 -26.51 -3.39 11.97
CA ALA A 99 -25.52 -3.72 10.95
C ALA A 99 -25.37 -5.23 10.69
N GLU A 100 -25.85 -6.08 11.62
CA GLU A 100 -25.93 -7.53 11.45
C GLU A 100 -26.65 -7.95 10.15
N ALA A 101 -27.58 -7.13 9.66
CA ALA A 101 -28.34 -7.41 8.45
C ALA A 101 -27.42 -7.56 7.21
N PHE A 102 -26.28 -6.85 7.18
CA PHE A 102 -25.31 -6.94 6.09
C PHE A 102 -24.40 -8.18 6.17
N LEU A 103 -24.36 -8.86 7.31
CA LEU A 103 -23.59 -10.10 7.47
C LEU A 103 -24.39 -11.34 7.10
N ALA A 104 -25.72 -11.26 7.09
CA ALA A 104 -26.57 -12.41 6.75
C ALA A 104 -26.33 -12.94 5.31
N PRO A 105 -26.21 -12.11 4.25
CA PRO A 105 -25.93 -12.59 2.89
C PRO A 105 -24.53 -13.18 2.72
N VAL A 106 -23.60 -12.83 3.62
CA VAL A 106 -22.21 -13.34 3.59
C VAL A 106 -22.19 -14.82 3.95
N VAL A 107 -23.06 -15.23 4.87
CA VAL A 107 -23.30 -16.63 5.24
C VAL A 107 -24.39 -17.19 4.31
N THR A 108 -24.02 -17.88 3.25
CA THR A 108 -24.97 -18.42 2.26
C THR A 108 -26.06 -19.28 2.94
N ALA A 109 -27.32 -18.85 2.88
CA ALA A 109 -28.49 -19.54 3.43
C ALA A 109 -28.82 -20.90 2.76
N GLY A 110 -28.12 -21.28 1.69
CA GLY A 110 -28.19 -22.62 1.09
C GLY A 110 -27.50 -23.72 1.90
N GLN A 111 -26.85 -23.39 3.03
CA GLN A 111 -26.11 -24.34 3.86
C GLN A 111 -26.76 -24.70 5.20
N LEU A 112 -27.80 -23.97 5.63
CA LEU A 112 -28.36 -24.11 6.97
C LEU A 112 -29.89 -24.11 7.04
N SER A 113 -30.63 -23.98 5.93
CA SER A 113 -32.11 -23.92 5.97
C SER A 113 -32.87 -24.72 4.91
N GLY A 114 -32.20 -25.58 4.13
CA GLY A 114 -32.88 -26.67 3.42
C GLY A 114 -32.98 -27.89 4.32
N VAL A 115 -34.10 -28.62 4.30
CA VAL A 115 -34.25 -29.94 4.96
C VAL A 115 -32.97 -30.75 4.74
N ALA A 116 -32.18 -30.93 5.80
CA ALA A 116 -30.82 -31.45 5.72
C ALA A 116 -30.82 -32.87 5.15
N ARG A 117 -30.49 -33.01 3.87
CA ARG A 117 -30.11 -34.28 3.25
C ARG A 117 -28.71 -34.11 2.66
N GLY A 118 -27.71 -34.10 3.55
CA GLY A 118 -26.29 -34.03 3.20
C GLY A 118 -25.45 -33.58 4.40
N PRO A 119 -24.13 -33.89 4.44
CA PRO A 119 -23.24 -33.36 5.47
C PRO A 119 -23.24 -31.82 5.39
N GLY A 120 -23.45 -31.15 6.52
CA GLY A 120 -23.48 -29.69 6.58
C GLY A 120 -22.15 -29.12 6.09
N PHE A 121 -22.20 -28.21 5.12
CA PHE A 121 -21.00 -27.56 4.60
C PHE A 121 -20.84 -26.20 5.29
N ALA A 122 -19.87 -26.14 6.20
CA ALA A 122 -19.36 -24.88 6.71
C ALA A 122 -18.36 -24.31 5.72
N PRO A 123 -18.38 -22.99 5.44
CA PRO A 123 -17.34 -22.39 4.61
C PRO A 123 -15.96 -22.63 5.24
N TYR A 124 -14.94 -22.84 4.41
CA TYR A 124 -13.58 -23.16 4.84
C TYR A 124 -12.96 -22.09 5.76
N TRP A 125 -13.44 -20.85 5.66
CA TRP A 125 -13.01 -19.71 6.50
C TRP A 125 -13.77 -19.61 7.84
N ALA A 126 -14.75 -20.46 8.12
CA ALA A 126 -15.56 -20.41 9.35
C ALA A 126 -14.73 -20.61 10.64
N GLY A 127 -13.51 -21.14 10.54
CA GLY A 127 -12.58 -21.27 11.67
C GLY A 127 -11.81 -19.98 12.00
N ALA A 128 -11.81 -18.97 11.11
CA ALA A 128 -11.07 -17.72 11.27
C ALA A 128 -12.00 -16.56 11.67
N SER A 129 -12.72 -16.72 12.78
CA SER A 129 -13.81 -15.84 13.23
C SER A 129 -13.36 -14.52 13.88
N GLY A 130 -12.06 -14.23 13.91
CA GLY A 130 -11.53 -12.98 14.46
C GLY A 130 -11.86 -11.75 13.59
N PRO A 131 -11.86 -10.53 14.14
CA PRO A 131 -12.08 -9.33 13.34
C PRO A 131 -10.98 -9.19 12.27
N ALA A 132 -11.38 -8.86 11.04
CA ALA A 132 -10.42 -8.63 9.95
C ALA A 132 -9.38 -7.58 10.36
N ARG A 133 -8.11 -7.95 10.30
CA ARG A 133 -7.02 -7.08 10.71
C ARG A 133 -6.59 -6.21 9.54
N ARG A 134 -6.25 -4.96 9.82
CA ARG A 134 -5.53 -4.10 8.88
C ARG A 134 -4.10 -4.63 8.78
N GLY A 135 -3.88 -5.60 7.89
CA GLY A 135 -2.58 -6.25 7.71
C GLY A 135 -1.50 -5.24 7.33
N TRP A 136 -0.50 -5.09 8.19
CA TRP A 136 0.75 -4.42 7.88
C TRP A 136 1.71 -5.50 7.37
N GLY A 137 1.73 -5.74 6.07
CA GLY A 137 2.57 -6.80 5.49
C GLY A 137 2.82 -6.60 4.01
N GLY A 138 3.93 -5.93 3.67
CA GLY A 138 4.66 -6.08 2.40
C GLY A 138 4.42 -5.09 1.26
N LEU A 139 5.10 -3.93 1.30
CA LEU A 139 5.55 -3.09 0.15
C LEU A 139 4.50 -2.26 -0.66
N PRO A 140 4.92 -1.19 -1.38
CA PRO A 140 4.22 0.09 -1.39
C PRO A 140 3.19 0.20 -2.51
N ALA A 141 1.91 0.22 -2.16
CA ALA A 141 0.87 0.77 -3.03
C ALA A 141 0.87 2.30 -2.89
N VAL A 142 1.53 2.97 -3.82
CA VAL A 142 1.14 4.35 -4.17
C VAL A 142 -0.30 4.31 -4.69
N ALA A 143 -1.07 5.35 -4.37
CA ALA A 143 -2.46 5.58 -4.77
C ALA A 143 -3.53 4.78 -4.01
N GLY A 144 -3.95 5.37 -2.90
CA GLY A 144 -5.17 5.02 -2.19
C GLY A 144 -5.34 5.88 -0.96
N PHE A 145 -5.29 7.21 -1.13
CA PHE A 145 -5.61 8.16 -0.06
C PHE A 145 -7.07 7.94 0.38
N GLY A 146 -7.27 7.05 1.34
CA GLY A 146 -8.45 7.04 2.18
C GLY A 146 -8.50 8.37 2.90
N ARG A 147 -9.33 9.28 2.38
CA ARG A 147 -9.52 10.62 2.92
C ARG A 147 -9.97 10.51 4.38
N PRO A 148 -9.21 11.00 5.38
CA PRO A 148 -9.74 11.18 6.71
C PRO A 148 -10.70 12.37 6.67
N SER A 149 -12.01 12.09 6.63
CA SER A 149 -13.02 13.10 6.95
C SER A 149 -12.86 13.52 8.41
N GLY A 150 -12.41 14.77 8.63
CA GLY A 150 -12.71 15.49 9.85
C GLY A 150 -11.55 15.90 10.78
N ARG A 151 -10.32 16.06 10.29
CA ARG A 151 -9.38 17.08 10.80
C ARG A 151 -8.59 17.58 9.59
N SER A 152 -8.73 18.86 9.25
CA SER A 152 -8.10 19.46 8.08
C SER A 152 -6.60 19.16 8.12
N ALA A 153 -6.07 18.50 7.08
CA ALA A 153 -4.63 18.33 6.87
C ALA A 153 -3.95 19.63 6.39
N ALA A 154 -4.75 20.70 6.23
CA ALA A 154 -4.30 22.04 5.83
C ALA A 154 -3.12 22.59 6.66
N PRO A 155 -3.08 22.51 8.01
CA PRO A 155 -1.97 23.10 8.75
C PRO A 155 -0.67 22.30 8.58
N LEU A 156 -0.73 20.98 8.32
CA LEU A 156 0.48 20.17 8.10
C LEU A 156 1.12 20.48 6.74
N VAL A 157 0.33 20.61 5.68
CA VAL A 157 0.83 20.95 4.34
C VAL A 157 1.40 22.37 4.33
N ILE A 158 0.73 23.33 4.98
CA ILE A 158 1.25 24.69 5.13
C ILE A 158 2.56 24.68 5.92
N ALA A 159 2.65 23.94 7.03
CA ALA A 159 3.88 23.83 7.80
C ALA A 159 5.05 23.24 6.99
N LEU A 160 4.79 22.24 6.14
CA LEU A 160 5.81 21.66 5.25
C LEU A 160 6.24 22.64 4.14
N ILE A 161 5.31 23.40 3.56
CA ILE A 161 5.63 24.44 2.57
C ILE A 161 6.47 25.55 3.20
N VAL A 162 6.08 26.01 4.39
CA VAL A 162 6.82 27.05 5.13
C VAL A 162 8.22 26.56 5.51
N LEU A 163 8.35 25.32 6.01
CA LEU A 163 9.64 24.72 6.33
C LEU A 163 10.53 24.60 5.09
N PHE A 164 9.97 24.16 3.95
CA PHE A 164 10.70 24.07 2.69
C PHE A 164 11.16 25.45 2.18
N LEU A 165 10.31 26.47 2.26
CA LEU A 165 10.68 27.85 1.90
C LEU A 165 11.76 28.42 2.81
N LEU A 166 11.71 28.14 4.12
CA LEU A 166 12.75 28.52 5.08
C LEU A 166 14.09 27.84 4.77
N LEU A 167 14.07 26.54 4.45
CA LEU A 167 15.25 25.79 4.06
C LEU A 167 15.84 26.29 2.75
N LEU A 168 15.00 26.61 1.77
CA LEU A 168 15.43 27.18 0.48
C LEU A 168 16.04 28.57 0.66
N LEU A 169 15.42 29.42 1.49
CA LEU A 169 15.93 30.75 1.82
C LEU A 169 17.28 30.65 2.54
N LEU A 170 17.40 29.76 3.53
CA LEU A 170 18.64 29.51 4.24
C LEU A 170 19.74 28.99 3.31
N LEU A 171 19.39 28.09 2.38
CA LEU A 171 20.32 27.56 1.39
C LEU A 171 20.79 28.66 0.41
N LEU A 172 19.88 29.50 -0.08
CA LEU A 172 20.22 30.64 -0.93
C LEU A 172 21.10 31.66 -0.20
N LEU A 173 20.79 31.94 1.07
CA LEU A 173 21.60 32.81 1.92
C LEU A 173 23.01 32.22 2.10
N LEU A 174 23.11 30.92 2.39
CA LEU A 174 24.39 30.23 2.52
C LEU A 174 25.20 30.26 1.22
N LEU A 175 24.55 30.06 0.07
CA LEU A 175 25.18 30.16 -1.25
C LEU A 175 25.66 31.58 -1.55
N ALA A 176 24.88 32.60 -1.20
CA ALA A 176 25.27 34.01 -1.37
C ALA A 176 26.47 34.38 -0.48
N LEU A 177 26.52 33.87 0.75
CA LEU A 177 27.67 34.01 1.65
C LEU A 177 28.91 33.27 1.15
N LEU A 178 28.74 32.09 0.54
CA LEU A 178 29.85 31.35 -0.09
C LEU A 178 30.34 32.01 -1.40
N SER A 179 29.50 32.82 -2.05
CA SER A 179 29.79 33.46 -3.33
C SER A 179 30.16 34.95 -3.18
N GLY A 180 30.66 35.36 -2.00
CA GLY A 180 30.98 36.76 -1.68
C GLY A 180 31.86 37.48 -2.72
N PRO A 181 31.75 38.82 -2.82
CA PRO A 181 32.26 39.61 -3.94
C PRO A 181 33.80 39.58 -4.04
N SER A 182 34.29 39.13 -5.19
CA SER A 182 35.70 39.23 -5.58
C SER A 182 36.06 40.70 -5.82
N GLU A 183 36.44 41.42 -4.77
CA GLU A 183 36.99 42.78 -4.88
C GLU A 183 38.47 42.71 -5.31
N ASP A 184 38.72 42.46 -6.60
CA ASP A 184 40.07 42.57 -7.17
C ASP A 184 40.02 43.29 -8.52
N ALA A 185 40.23 44.62 -8.48
CA ALA A 185 40.99 45.38 -9.49
C ALA A 185 41.04 46.86 -9.10
N ARG A 186 42.03 47.28 -8.29
CA ARG A 186 42.46 48.68 -8.28
C ARG A 186 43.30 48.97 -9.54
N PRO A 187 43.06 50.05 -10.29
CA PRO A 187 43.93 50.45 -11.39
C PRO A 187 45.25 51.05 -10.86
N THR A 188 46.40 50.49 -11.24
CA THR A 188 47.73 51.02 -10.92
C THR A 188 48.22 52.01 -11.98
N PRO A 189 48.79 53.19 -11.61
CA PRO A 189 49.44 54.10 -12.56
C PRO A 189 50.86 53.61 -12.96
N SER A 190 51.25 53.96 -14.19
CA SER A 190 52.47 53.55 -14.92
C SER A 190 53.76 54.28 -14.46
N PRO A 191 54.95 53.65 -14.48
CA PRO A 191 56.23 54.36 -14.42
C PRO A 191 57.03 54.34 -15.74
N ALA A 192 57.72 55.45 -16.01
CA ALA A 192 58.59 55.74 -17.16
C ALA A 192 59.99 55.05 -17.06
N PRO A 193 60.78 54.97 -18.16
CA PRO A 193 62.03 54.19 -18.21
C PRO A 193 63.30 55.03 -17.96
N SER A 194 64.33 54.44 -17.34
CA SER A 194 65.72 54.95 -17.36
C SER A 194 66.76 53.85 -17.12
N SER A 195 67.33 53.38 -18.24
CA SER A 195 68.75 53.10 -18.57
C SER A 195 69.84 52.67 -17.55
N ALA A 196 70.55 51.58 -17.94
CA ALA A 196 72.02 51.30 -17.86
C ALA A 196 72.65 50.98 -16.46
N THR A 197 73.63 50.09 -16.19
CA THR A 197 74.63 49.20 -16.88
C THR A 197 75.49 48.51 -15.72
N PRO A 198 76.41 47.51 -15.87
CA PRO A 198 76.29 46.15 -15.29
C PRO A 198 77.49 45.70 -14.41
N SER A 199 77.58 44.41 -14.02
CA SER A 199 78.82 43.62 -13.72
C SER A 199 78.43 42.17 -13.38
N GLN A 200 78.53 41.18 -14.27
CA GLN A 200 79.67 40.28 -14.56
C GLN A 200 80.34 39.60 -13.34
N SER A 201 80.19 38.28 -13.22
CA SER A 201 81.33 37.35 -13.12
C SER A 201 80.92 35.91 -13.46
N GLN A 202 81.79 35.24 -14.21
CA GLN A 202 81.62 33.98 -14.94
C GLN A 202 82.36 32.83 -14.24
N SER A 203 81.96 31.57 -14.46
CA SER A 203 82.92 30.49 -14.81
C SER A 203 82.20 29.20 -15.28
N PRO A 204 82.51 28.64 -16.47
CA PRO A 204 81.93 27.40 -16.99
C PRO A 204 82.95 26.24 -17.06
N SER A 205 82.45 25.01 -17.24
CA SER A 205 83.21 23.90 -17.83
C SER A 205 82.25 22.86 -18.44
N PRO A 206 82.28 22.61 -19.76
CA PRO A 206 81.54 21.53 -20.41
C PRO A 206 82.44 20.34 -20.74
N SER A 207 81.87 19.14 -20.79
CA SER A 207 82.45 18.02 -21.55
C SER A 207 81.35 17.29 -22.28
N SER A 208 81.47 17.28 -23.60
CA SER A 208 80.62 16.59 -24.55
C SER A 208 81.33 15.32 -25.00
N SER A 209 80.62 14.19 -25.08
CA SER A 209 80.64 13.36 -26.31
C SER A 209 79.57 12.26 -26.29
N PRO A 210 79.10 11.79 -27.46
CA PRO A 210 77.84 11.08 -27.63
C PRO A 210 78.00 9.60 -28.04
N SER A 211 76.93 8.81 -27.90
CA SER A 211 76.50 7.85 -28.94
C SER A 211 75.12 7.23 -28.63
N PRO A 212 74.32 6.92 -29.66
CA PRO A 212 72.93 6.50 -29.53
C PRO A 212 72.76 4.98 -29.67
N SER A 213 71.75 4.42 -28.99
CA SER A 213 71.25 3.07 -29.29
C SER A 213 69.73 3.08 -29.29
N GLN A 214 69.21 2.77 -30.47
CA GLN A 214 67.81 2.56 -30.80
C GLN A 214 67.26 1.36 -30.03
N SER A 215 65.99 1.39 -29.64
CA SER A 215 65.05 0.34 -30.02
C SER A 215 63.62 0.77 -29.69
N GLY A 216 62.86 1.06 -30.74
CA GLY A 216 61.41 1.09 -30.65
C GLY A 216 60.86 -0.33 -30.70
N SER A 217 59.76 -0.55 -30.02
CA SER A 217 58.73 -1.47 -30.51
C SER A 217 57.39 -1.10 -29.86
N PRO A 218 56.39 -0.68 -30.66
CA PRO A 218 55.02 -0.49 -30.20
C PRO A 218 54.24 -1.80 -30.31
N SER A 219 53.23 -1.99 -29.48
CA SER A 219 52.18 -2.97 -29.75
C SER A 219 50.83 -2.40 -29.34
N PRO A 220 49.94 -2.07 -30.29
CA PRO A 220 48.53 -1.81 -30.04
C PRO A 220 47.76 -3.13 -30.22
N SER A 221 46.69 -3.34 -29.47
CA SER A 221 45.59 -4.19 -29.94
C SER A 221 44.29 -3.82 -29.23
N GLN A 222 43.46 -3.14 -30.00
CA GLN A 222 42.02 -3.03 -29.82
C GLN A 222 41.39 -4.39 -30.18
N SER A 223 40.34 -4.81 -29.50
CA SER A 223 39.08 -5.15 -30.19
C SER A 223 37.93 -5.33 -29.18
N PRO A 224 36.78 -4.67 -29.40
CA PRO A 224 35.52 -4.95 -28.72
C PRO A 224 34.70 -5.97 -29.53
N SER A 225 33.77 -6.69 -28.89
CA SER A 225 32.55 -7.10 -29.60
C SER A 225 31.37 -7.50 -28.69
N PRO A 226 30.13 -7.31 -29.17
CA PRO A 226 28.87 -7.40 -28.44
C PRO A 226 28.13 -8.71 -28.72
N GLY A 227 27.08 -9.00 -27.95
CA GLY A 227 26.18 -10.12 -28.24
C GLY A 227 24.80 -9.94 -27.60
N GLN A 228 23.83 -9.52 -28.41
CA GLN A 228 22.39 -9.66 -28.15
C GLN A 228 21.92 -11.00 -28.72
N SER A 229 20.95 -11.67 -28.09
CA SER A 229 19.69 -12.11 -28.73
C SER A 229 18.78 -12.89 -27.75
N PRO A 230 17.44 -12.77 -27.88
CA PRO A 230 16.43 -13.49 -27.10
C PRO A 230 15.87 -14.72 -27.84
N THR A 231 15.22 -15.64 -27.12
CA THR A 231 14.41 -16.72 -27.72
C THR A 231 13.18 -17.08 -26.88
N PRO A 232 11.96 -17.10 -27.45
CA PRO A 232 10.80 -17.78 -26.88
C PRO A 232 10.56 -19.15 -27.56
N SER A 233 9.91 -20.09 -26.87
CA SER A 233 9.26 -21.24 -27.53
C SER A 233 8.14 -21.84 -26.66
N PRO A 234 6.93 -22.06 -27.23
CA PRO A 234 5.81 -22.77 -26.61
C PRO A 234 5.76 -24.23 -27.09
N SER A 235 5.16 -25.13 -26.30
CA SER A 235 4.67 -26.42 -26.80
C SER A 235 3.58 -26.97 -25.88
N GLY A 236 2.51 -27.52 -26.47
CA GLY A 236 1.28 -27.90 -25.77
C GLY A 236 0.90 -29.39 -25.84
N SER A 237 -0.28 -29.65 -25.27
CA SER A 237 -1.21 -30.80 -25.46
C SER A 237 -0.82 -32.18 -24.90
N PRO A 238 -1.77 -33.14 -24.72
CA PRO A 238 -3.22 -33.07 -24.44
C PRO A 238 -3.64 -33.96 -23.22
N GLY A 239 -4.91 -33.88 -22.79
CA GLY A 239 -5.48 -34.71 -21.70
C GLY A 239 -5.78 -36.17 -22.05
N PRO A 240 -6.35 -36.94 -21.11
CA PRO A 240 -7.53 -37.74 -21.46
C PRO A 240 -8.71 -37.68 -20.46
N ARG A 241 -9.87 -37.96 -21.08
CA ARG A 241 -11.26 -38.22 -20.66
C ARG A 241 -11.62 -38.71 -19.24
N PRO A 242 -12.92 -38.56 -18.86
CA PRO A 242 -13.49 -39.00 -17.59
C PRO A 242 -13.93 -40.48 -17.63
N THR A 243 -13.78 -41.19 -16.52
CA THR A 243 -14.44 -42.48 -16.26
C THR A 243 -15.67 -42.24 -15.40
N GLY A 244 -16.84 -42.43 -16.01
CA GLY A 244 -18.09 -42.60 -15.28
C GLY A 244 -18.14 -43.95 -14.58
N THR A 245 -18.70 -43.97 -13.39
CA THR A 245 -19.20 -45.19 -12.74
C THR A 245 -20.48 -44.79 -12.04
N GLY A 246 -21.62 -45.18 -12.60
CA GLY A 246 -22.92 -44.96 -12.02
C GLY A 246 -23.23 -45.98 -10.91
N PRO A 247 -24.17 -45.67 -10.02
CA PRO A 247 -24.93 -46.70 -9.32
C PRO A 247 -26.29 -46.92 -9.99
N GLU A 248 -26.49 -48.20 -10.31
CA GLU A 248 -27.71 -48.99 -10.53
C GLU A 248 -29.02 -48.44 -9.90
N PRO A 249 -30.15 -48.46 -10.63
CA PRO A 249 -31.47 -48.25 -10.07
C PRO A 249 -32.09 -49.57 -9.62
N THR A 250 -32.32 -49.74 -8.31
CA THR A 250 -33.20 -50.81 -7.81
C THR A 250 -34.60 -50.23 -7.60
N ASP A 251 -35.50 -50.59 -8.52
CA ASP A 251 -36.92 -50.31 -8.49
C ASP A 251 -37.67 -51.55 -7.97
N GLY A 252 -38.35 -51.40 -6.82
CA GLY A 252 -39.52 -52.17 -6.36
C GLY A 252 -39.46 -53.70 -6.18
N PRO A 253 -40.54 -54.35 -5.66
CA PRO A 253 -41.87 -53.80 -5.44
C PRO A 253 -42.51 -54.03 -4.04
N ILE A 254 -43.53 -53.20 -3.83
CA ILE A 254 -44.77 -53.31 -3.04
C ILE A 254 -45.20 -54.75 -2.68
N VAL A 255 -45.46 -55.02 -1.38
CA VAL A 255 -46.73 -55.49 -0.77
C VAL A 255 -46.74 -55.06 0.70
#